data_AF-B9F5N5-F1
#
_entry.id   AF-B9F5N5-F1
#
_cell.length_a   1.000
_cell.length_b   1.000
_cell.length_c   1.000
_cell.angle_alpha   90.00
_cell.angle_beta   90.00
_cell.angle_gamma   90.00
#
_symmetry.space_group_name_H-M   'P 1'
#
loop_
_entity.id
_entity.type
_entity.pdbx_description
1 polymer ?
#
loop_
_entity_poly.entity_id
_entity_poly.type
_entity_poly.pdbx_seq_one_letter_code
_entity_poly.pdbx_strand_id
1 'polypeptide(L)'
;MTVPGISAGKRLSEAGITDVLILEATDHVGGRMHKQNFAGINVEIGANWVEGVNGEKMNPIWPIVNSTLKLRNFRSDYDYLSQNVYKEDGGVYDEAQAQKIIDRAHEVNENGEKLSATLPPSGRDDMSILTMQRLNDQYVCAAYIKLSLRLFLRAD
;
A
#
# COMPACT_ATOMS: atom_id res chain seq x y z
N MET A 1 11.64 -5.27 -15.87
CA MET A 1 10.67 -4.42 -16.59
C MET A 1 9.50 -4.24 -15.65
N THR A 2 9.05 -3.03 -15.34
CA THR A 2 7.95 -2.80 -14.36
C THR A 2 6.58 -3.08 -14.97
N VAL A 3 5.56 -3.32 -14.12
CA VAL A 3 4.17 -3.56 -14.58
C VAL A 3 3.62 -2.43 -15.46
N PRO A 4 3.82 -1.13 -15.16
CA PRO A 4 3.44 -0.06 -16.09
C PRO A 4 4.11 -0.17 -17.46
N GLY A 5 5.41 -0.52 -17.51
CA GLY A 5 6.13 -0.72 -18.77
C GLY A 5 5.56 -1.87 -19.60
N ILE A 6 5.26 -3.00 -18.97
CA ILE A 6 4.60 -4.15 -19.62
C ILE A 6 3.22 -3.75 -20.15
N SER A 7 2.42 -3.05 -19.34
CA SER A 7 1.08 -2.60 -19.70
C SER A 7 1.10 -1.64 -20.90
N ALA A 8 2.03 -0.69 -20.91
CA ALA A 8 2.23 0.23 -22.02
C ALA A 8 2.64 -0.51 -23.31
N GLY A 9 3.64 -1.41 -23.22
CA GLY A 9 4.06 -2.24 -24.36
C GLY A 9 2.93 -3.09 -24.92
N LYS A 10 2.13 -3.73 -24.04
CA LYS A 10 0.93 -4.47 -24.43
C LYS A 10 -0.06 -3.57 -25.17
N ARG A 11 -0.33 -2.37 -24.66
CA ARG A 11 -1.31 -1.44 -25.25
C ARG A 11 -0.87 -0.93 -26.63
N LEU A 12 0.44 -0.71 -26.84
CA LEU A 12 1.03 -0.36 -28.13
C LEU A 12 0.89 -1.51 -29.13
N SER A 13 1.22 -2.73 -28.71
CA SER A 13 1.07 -3.92 -29.55
C SER A 13 -0.38 -4.14 -29.97
N GLU A 14 -1.35 -3.95 -29.06
CA GLU A 14 -2.79 -4.04 -29.37
C GLU A 14 -3.26 -2.95 -30.34
N ALA A 15 -2.54 -1.82 -30.42
CA ALA A 15 -2.78 -0.76 -31.41
C ALA A 15 -2.07 -1.03 -32.76
N GLY A 16 -1.41 -2.17 -32.92
CA GLY A 16 -0.65 -2.52 -34.13
C GLY A 16 0.77 -1.95 -34.18
N ILE A 17 1.22 -1.27 -33.13
CA ILE A 17 2.60 -0.77 -33.02
C ILE A 17 3.46 -1.86 -32.37
N THR A 18 4.14 -2.65 -33.20
CA THR A 18 4.89 -3.83 -32.76
C THR A 18 6.41 -3.63 -32.76
N ASP A 19 6.91 -2.60 -33.43
CA ASP A 19 8.33 -2.23 -33.40
C ASP A 19 8.65 -1.44 -32.11
N VAL A 20 8.71 -2.19 -31.01
CA VAL A 20 8.94 -1.65 -29.67
C VAL A 20 10.10 -2.40 -29.01
N LEU A 21 11.14 -1.66 -28.61
CA LEU A 21 12.22 -2.18 -27.79
C LEU A 21 11.99 -1.77 -26.33
N ILE A 22 11.91 -2.74 -25.43
CA ILE A 22 11.81 -2.49 -23.99
C ILE A 22 13.14 -2.82 -23.33
N LEU A 23 13.76 -1.82 -22.72
CA LEU A 23 15.02 -1.96 -21.98
C LEU A 23 14.72 -2.09 -20.49
N GLU A 24 15.27 -3.14 -19.88
CA GLU A 24 15.21 -3.37 -18.45
C GLU A 24 16.64 -3.40 -17.89
N ALA A 25 16.84 -2.72 -16.76
CA ALA A 25 18.14 -2.64 -16.09
C ALA A 25 18.51 -3.93 -15.33
N THR A 26 17.52 -4.59 -14.73
CA THR A 26 17.70 -5.85 -14.00
C THR A 26 17.65 -7.08 -14.92
N ASP A 27 17.93 -8.24 -14.37
CA ASP A 27 17.81 -9.53 -15.05
C ASP A 27 16.38 -10.12 -15.00
N HIS A 28 15.39 -9.36 -14.49
CA HIS A 28 14.02 -9.85 -14.33
C HIS A 28 12.92 -8.81 -14.67
N VAL A 29 11.72 -9.33 -14.91
CA VAL A 29 10.50 -8.53 -15.05
C VAL A 29 9.77 -8.38 -13.72
N GLY A 30 8.73 -7.54 -13.66
CA GLY A 30 7.93 -7.26 -12.47
C GLY A 30 8.33 -5.99 -11.71
N GLY A 31 9.62 -5.63 -11.71
CA GLY A 31 10.10 -4.46 -10.96
C GLY A 31 9.83 -4.61 -9.46
N ARG A 32 9.02 -3.71 -8.88
CA ARG A 32 8.60 -3.77 -7.46
C ARG A 32 7.53 -4.83 -7.15
N MET A 33 7.13 -5.63 -8.13
CA MET A 33 6.37 -6.87 -7.90
C MET A 33 7.34 -8.03 -8.05
N HIS A 34 7.92 -8.47 -6.93
CA HIS A 34 9.02 -9.41 -6.95
C HIS A 34 9.01 -10.29 -5.70
N LYS A 35 9.20 -11.59 -5.93
CA LYS A 35 9.27 -12.62 -4.89
C LYS A 35 10.70 -13.10 -4.71
N GLN A 36 11.02 -13.54 -3.50
CA GLN A 36 12.30 -14.15 -3.16
C GLN A 36 12.08 -15.42 -2.34
N ASN A 37 12.98 -16.39 -2.48
CA ASN A 37 13.00 -17.54 -1.59
C ASN A 37 13.59 -17.12 -0.22
N PHE A 38 12.84 -17.40 0.84
CA PHE A 38 13.26 -17.19 2.22
C PHE A 38 12.82 -18.39 3.04
N ALA A 39 13.77 -19.05 3.74
CA ALA A 39 13.50 -20.22 4.57
C ALA A 39 12.72 -21.35 3.85
N GLY A 40 12.97 -21.57 2.55
CA GLY A 40 12.33 -22.62 1.76
C GLY A 40 10.93 -22.29 1.24
N ILE A 41 10.42 -21.08 1.50
CA ILE A 41 9.15 -20.58 0.95
C ILE A 41 9.38 -19.33 0.10
N ASN A 42 8.47 -19.03 -0.82
CA ASN A 42 8.51 -17.78 -1.57
C ASN A 42 7.75 -16.70 -0.81
N VAL A 43 8.38 -15.56 -0.60
CA VAL A 43 7.78 -14.36 -0.01
C VAL A 43 7.89 -13.19 -0.99
N GLU A 44 6.91 -12.30 -0.98
CA GLU A 44 7.00 -11.06 -1.76
C GLU A 44 7.89 -10.05 -1.02
N ILE A 45 8.91 -9.53 -1.71
CA ILE A 45 9.80 -8.47 -1.21
C ILE A 45 9.39 -7.09 -1.72
N GLY A 46 8.28 -7.02 -2.45
CA GLY A 46 7.66 -5.81 -2.97
C GLY A 46 6.16 -5.77 -2.71
N ALA A 47 5.34 -5.52 -3.74
CA ALA A 47 3.89 -5.48 -3.58
C ALA A 47 3.33 -6.86 -3.15
N ASN A 48 2.52 -6.87 -2.10
CA ASN A 48 1.99 -8.10 -1.49
C ASN A 48 0.46 -8.08 -1.27
N TRP A 49 -0.21 -6.96 -1.54
CA TRP A 49 -1.67 -6.82 -1.45
C TRP A 49 -2.28 -6.41 -2.78
N VAL A 50 -3.51 -6.88 -3.02
CA VAL A 50 -4.44 -6.22 -3.95
C VAL A 50 -5.37 -5.35 -3.11
N GLU A 51 -5.08 -4.06 -3.06
CA GLU A 51 -5.85 -3.10 -2.28
C GLU A 51 -7.12 -2.63 -3.02
N GLY A 52 -8.16 -2.25 -2.29
CA GLY A 52 -9.40 -1.74 -2.89
C GLY A 52 -10.24 -2.82 -3.59
N VAL A 53 -10.46 -3.96 -2.92
CA VAL A 53 -11.36 -5.02 -3.40
C VAL A 53 -12.73 -4.91 -2.73
N ASN A 54 -13.79 -5.40 -3.40
CA ASN A 54 -15.19 -5.32 -2.94
C ASN A 54 -15.74 -3.90 -2.75
N GLY A 55 -15.15 -2.90 -3.41
CA GLY A 55 -15.72 -1.55 -3.52
C GLY A 55 -16.76 -1.43 -4.64
N GLU A 56 -17.29 -0.22 -4.83
CA GLU A 56 -18.28 0.07 -5.88
C GLU A 56 -17.75 -0.17 -7.30
N LYS A 57 -16.45 0.06 -7.51
CA LYS A 57 -15.74 -0.20 -8.76
C LYS A 57 -14.83 -1.40 -8.61
N MET A 58 -14.84 -2.26 -9.62
CA MET A 58 -13.94 -3.40 -9.69
C MET A 58 -12.50 -2.93 -9.89
N ASN A 59 -11.59 -3.30 -8.98
CA ASN A 59 -10.17 -3.13 -9.20
C ASN A 59 -9.73 -4.01 -10.38
N PRO A 60 -9.09 -3.46 -11.43
CA PRO A 60 -8.72 -4.22 -12.63
C PRO A 60 -7.71 -5.35 -12.37
N ILE A 61 -6.97 -5.31 -11.26
CA ILE A 61 -6.03 -6.35 -10.85
C ILE A 61 -6.73 -7.55 -10.21
N TRP A 62 -7.90 -7.33 -9.57
CA TRP A 62 -8.56 -8.37 -8.79
C TRP A 62 -9.03 -9.58 -9.63
N PRO A 63 -9.68 -9.42 -10.80
CA PRO A 63 -10.03 -10.56 -11.65
C PRO A 63 -8.81 -11.34 -12.15
N ILE A 64 -7.69 -10.65 -12.41
CA ILE A 64 -6.44 -11.29 -12.86
C ILE A 64 -5.91 -12.21 -11.76
N VAL A 65 -5.84 -11.71 -10.52
CA VAL A 65 -5.35 -12.48 -9.36
C VAL A 65 -6.30 -13.61 -8.99
N ASN A 66 -7.60 -13.31 -8.82
CA ASN A 66 -8.55 -14.23 -8.19
C ASN A 66 -9.17 -15.23 -9.18
N SER A 67 -9.41 -14.83 -10.44
CA SER A 67 -10.13 -15.64 -11.42
C SER A 67 -9.21 -16.21 -12.51
N THR A 68 -8.37 -15.38 -13.12
CA THR A 68 -7.51 -15.78 -14.24
C THR A 68 -6.33 -16.64 -13.78
N LEU A 69 -5.54 -16.13 -12.83
CA LEU A 69 -4.34 -16.81 -12.33
C LEU A 69 -4.61 -17.68 -11.11
N LYS A 70 -5.73 -17.44 -10.42
CA LYS A 70 -6.14 -18.14 -9.18
C LYS A 70 -5.00 -18.19 -8.16
N LEU A 71 -4.31 -17.07 -7.98
CA LEU A 71 -3.24 -16.96 -6.98
C LEU A 71 -3.85 -17.13 -5.60
N ARG A 72 -3.22 -17.98 -4.76
CA ARG A 72 -3.63 -18.14 -3.37
C ARG A 72 -3.52 -16.80 -2.66
N ASN A 73 -4.64 -16.29 -2.17
CA ASN A 73 -4.73 -15.01 -1.49
C ASN A 73 -5.65 -15.13 -0.26
N PHE A 74 -5.54 -14.16 0.66
CA PHE A 74 -6.33 -14.12 1.89
C PHE A 74 -6.80 -12.70 2.13
N ARG A 75 -8.04 -12.54 2.60
CA ARG A 75 -8.53 -11.27 3.10
C ARG A 75 -7.81 -10.96 4.42
N SER A 76 -7.13 -9.82 4.48
CA SER A 76 -6.63 -9.29 5.75
C SER A 76 -7.80 -8.75 6.57
N ASP A 77 -7.84 -9.15 7.84
CA ASP A 77 -8.79 -8.70 8.83
C ASP A 77 -8.03 -7.94 9.92
N TYR A 78 -8.49 -6.73 10.21
CA TYR A 78 -7.85 -5.79 11.13
C TYR A 78 -8.74 -5.48 12.35
N ASP A 79 -9.86 -6.18 12.52
CA ASP A 79 -10.86 -5.89 13.57
C ASP A 79 -10.30 -6.10 15.00
N TYR A 80 -9.24 -6.90 15.14
CA TYR A 80 -8.63 -7.28 16.42
C TYR A 80 -7.32 -6.53 16.73
N LEU A 81 -7.06 -5.40 16.05
CA LEU A 81 -5.83 -4.63 16.25
C LEU A 81 -5.67 -4.14 17.69
N SER A 82 -6.75 -3.66 18.32
CA SER A 82 -6.74 -3.14 19.70
C SER A 82 -6.30 -4.17 20.74
N GLN A 83 -6.52 -5.45 20.48
CA GLN A 83 -6.11 -6.57 21.34
C GLN A 83 -4.63 -6.95 21.16
N ASN A 84 -3.96 -6.44 20.11
CA ASN A 84 -2.63 -6.85 19.69
C ASN A 84 -1.62 -5.68 19.62
N VAL A 85 -1.85 -4.63 20.41
CA VAL A 85 -0.91 -3.51 20.53
C VAL A 85 0.09 -3.78 21.65
N TYR A 86 1.35 -4.02 21.28
CA TYR A 86 2.43 -4.35 22.21
C TYR A 86 3.17 -3.10 22.70
N LYS A 87 3.58 -3.13 23.97
CA LYS A 87 4.46 -2.14 24.58
C LYS A 87 5.92 -2.40 24.19
N GLU A 88 6.75 -1.37 24.28
CA GLU A 88 8.19 -1.48 24.00
C GLU A 88 8.91 -2.41 24.98
N ASP A 89 8.50 -2.40 26.25
CA ASP A 89 9.04 -3.26 27.32
C ASP A 89 8.35 -4.63 27.41
N GLY A 90 7.42 -4.91 26.49
CA GLY A 90 6.71 -6.19 26.40
C GLY A 90 5.34 -6.19 27.05
N GLY A 91 4.53 -7.18 26.67
CA GLY A 91 3.11 -7.26 27.01
C GLY A 91 2.24 -6.35 26.13
N VAL A 92 0.92 -6.52 26.27
CA VAL A 92 -0.08 -5.76 25.50
C VAL A 92 -0.62 -4.57 26.30
N TYR A 93 -1.08 -3.54 25.59
CA TYR A 93 -1.90 -2.48 26.19
C TYR A 93 -3.29 -2.99 26.56
N ASP A 94 -3.97 -2.26 27.44
CA ASP A 94 -5.40 -2.44 27.66
C ASP A 94 -6.19 -2.15 26.37
N GLU A 95 -7.14 -3.01 26.02
CA GLU A 95 -7.87 -2.94 24.75
C GLU A 95 -8.64 -1.63 24.61
N ALA A 96 -9.29 -1.14 25.67
CA ALA A 96 -10.06 0.10 25.62
C ALA A 96 -9.15 1.32 25.42
N GLN A 97 -7.97 1.31 26.05
CA GLN A 97 -6.96 2.33 25.81
C GLN A 97 -6.45 2.29 24.36
N ALA A 98 -6.13 1.10 23.84
CA ALA A 98 -5.64 0.92 22.47
C ALA A 98 -6.69 1.34 21.43
N GLN A 99 -7.96 0.94 21.64
CA GLN A 99 -9.07 1.28 20.76
C GLN A 99 -9.25 2.79 20.66
N LYS A 100 -9.22 3.51 21.79
CA LYS A 100 -9.33 4.98 21.80
C LYS A 100 -8.25 5.67 20.96
N ILE A 101 -7.03 5.12 20.96
CA ILE A 101 -5.91 5.66 20.15
C ILE A 101 -6.13 5.34 18.67
N ILE A 102 -6.58 4.13 18.35
CA ILE A 102 -6.90 3.70 16.98
C ILE A 102 -8.03 4.57 16.40
N ASP A 103 -9.12 4.76 17.13
CA ASP A 103 -10.26 5.59 16.71
C ASP A 103 -9.82 7.02 16.40
N ARG A 104 -8.97 7.60 17.27
CA ARG A 104 -8.42 8.94 17.04
C ARG A 104 -7.57 8.99 15.77
N ALA A 105 -6.74 7.97 15.53
CA ALA A 105 -5.92 7.90 14.31
C ALA A 105 -6.79 7.81 13.05
N HIS A 106 -7.88 7.04 13.09
CA HIS A 106 -8.85 6.96 11.99
C HIS A 106 -9.50 8.32 11.73
N GLU A 107 -9.96 9.02 12.77
CA GLU A 107 -10.57 10.35 12.64
C GLU A 107 -9.61 11.34 11.96
N VAL A 108 -8.33 11.33 12.35
CA VAL A 108 -7.31 12.20 11.75
C VAL A 108 -7.05 11.84 10.29
N ASN A 109 -7.00 10.54 9.96
CA ASN A 109 -6.84 10.10 8.58
C ASN A 109 -8.04 10.55 7.72
N GLU A 110 -9.27 10.33 8.18
CA GLU A 110 -10.48 10.77 7.47
C GLU A 110 -10.51 12.30 7.28
N ASN A 111 -10.10 13.07 8.28
CA ASN A 111 -10.00 14.52 8.16
C ASN A 111 -8.94 14.94 7.14
N GLY A 112 -7.82 14.21 7.07
CA GLY A 112 -6.78 14.39 6.05
C GLY A 112 -7.30 14.10 4.64
N GLU A 113 -8.05 13.03 4.45
CA GLU A 113 -8.68 12.69 3.17
C GLU A 113 -9.69 13.76 2.73
N LYS A 114 -10.57 14.20 3.65
CA LYS A 114 -11.52 15.28 3.38
C LYS A 114 -10.81 16.58 3.00
N LEU A 115 -9.75 16.94 3.71
CA LEU A 115 -8.95 18.12 3.39
C LEU A 115 -8.31 17.99 2.00
N SER A 116 -7.69 16.84 1.70
CA SER A 116 -7.07 16.59 0.40
C SER A 116 -8.08 16.73 -0.75
N ALA A 117 -9.32 16.31 -0.56
CA ALA A 117 -10.38 16.47 -1.56
C ALA A 117 -10.79 17.93 -1.81
N THR A 118 -10.50 18.85 -0.88
CA THR A 118 -10.76 20.29 -1.06
C THR A 118 -9.62 21.03 -1.78
N LEU A 119 -8.46 20.38 -1.95
CA LEU A 119 -7.29 21.01 -2.56
C LEU A 119 -7.43 21.12 -4.09
N PRO A 120 -6.96 22.22 -4.70
CA PRO A 120 -7.04 22.40 -6.14
C PRO A 120 -6.12 21.38 -6.85
N PRO A 121 -6.56 20.79 -7.98
CA PRO A 121 -5.79 19.78 -8.74
C PRO A 121 -4.54 20.33 -9.45
N SER A 122 -4.12 21.57 -9.16
CA SER A 122 -3.12 22.32 -9.92
C SER A 122 -1.66 22.00 -9.57
N GLY A 123 -1.40 20.98 -8.73
CA GLY A 123 -0.05 20.49 -8.46
C GLY A 123 0.87 21.49 -7.75
N ARG A 124 0.30 22.45 -7.00
CA ARG A 124 1.08 23.25 -6.03
C ARG A 124 1.46 22.36 -4.84
N ASP A 125 2.60 22.66 -4.20
CA ASP A 125 3.15 21.89 -3.08
C ASP A 125 2.07 21.48 -2.08
N ASP A 126 1.73 20.18 -2.12
CA ASP A 126 0.79 19.58 -1.19
C ASP A 126 1.45 19.51 0.18
N MET A 127 0.74 19.99 1.21
CA MET A 127 1.07 19.60 2.56
C MET A 127 0.82 18.09 2.68
N SER A 128 1.90 17.31 2.67
CA SER A 128 1.84 15.86 2.88
C SER A 128 0.94 15.51 4.08
N ILE A 129 0.31 14.33 4.07
CA ILE A 129 -0.43 13.78 5.23
C ILE A 129 0.40 13.93 6.54
N LEU A 130 1.72 13.82 6.44
CA LEU A 130 2.66 14.03 7.56
C LEU A 130 2.62 15.46 8.11
N THR A 131 2.46 16.47 7.27
CA THR A 131 2.29 17.87 7.69
C THR A 131 0.97 18.06 8.44
N MET A 132 -0.12 17.43 7.99
CA MET A 132 -1.41 17.46 8.70
C MET A 132 -1.35 16.73 10.06
N GLN A 133 -0.64 15.59 10.12
CA GLN A 133 -0.39 14.86 11.37
C GLN A 133 0.48 15.69 12.35
N ARG A 134 1.48 16.42 11.84
CA ARG A 134 2.33 17.34 12.62
C ARG A 134 1.57 18.58 13.12
N LEU A 135 0.70 19.17 12.29
CA LEU A 135 -0.11 20.34 12.65
C LEU A 135 -1.13 20.04 13.75
N ASN A 136 -1.56 18.79 13.88
CA ASN A 136 -2.47 18.35 14.94
C ASN A 136 -1.76 17.80 16.18
N ASP A 137 -0.44 17.98 16.30
CA ASP A 137 0.39 17.56 17.45
C ASP A 137 0.29 16.04 17.76
N GLN A 138 0.22 15.22 16.71
CA GLN A 138 -0.01 13.78 16.84
C GLN A 138 1.15 12.96 16.26
N TYR A 139 2.09 12.61 17.13
CA TYR A 139 2.84 11.36 16.95
C TYR A 139 1.88 10.20 17.24
N VAL A 140 1.15 9.76 16.22
CA VAL A 140 0.55 8.42 16.27
C VAL A 140 1.72 7.46 16.46
N CYS A 141 1.63 6.65 17.53
CA CYS A 141 2.65 5.72 18.00
C CYS A 141 3.47 5.15 16.83
N ALA A 142 4.80 5.30 16.90
CA ALA A 142 5.73 5.08 15.79
C ALA A 142 5.63 3.70 15.11
N ALA A 143 4.88 2.76 15.67
CA ALA A 143 4.54 1.46 15.09
C ALA A 143 3.64 1.55 13.84
N TYR A 144 2.60 2.40 13.84
CA TYR A 144 1.65 2.49 12.72
C TYR A 144 2.27 3.19 11.50
N ILE A 145 3.02 4.26 11.77
CA ILE A 145 3.75 5.04 10.76
C ILE A 145 4.95 4.25 10.23
N LYS A 146 5.69 3.48 11.05
CA LYS A 146 6.79 2.64 10.52
C LYS A 146 6.31 1.54 9.59
N LEU A 147 5.13 0.96 9.79
CA LEU A 147 4.66 -0.11 8.91
C LEU A 147 4.20 0.44 7.55
N SER A 148 3.47 1.56 7.54
CA SER A 148 2.99 2.19 6.30
C SER A 148 4.07 3.00 5.57
N LEU A 149 4.97 3.70 6.28
CA LEU A 149 6.04 4.51 5.66
C LEU A 149 7.33 3.74 5.39
N ARG A 150 7.64 2.60 6.02
CA ARG A 150 8.78 1.78 5.54
C ARG A 150 8.50 1.10 4.21
N LEU A 151 7.23 0.88 3.86
CA LEU A 151 6.82 0.46 2.52
C LEU A 151 6.83 1.61 1.49
N PHE A 152 6.75 2.87 1.93
CA PHE A 152 6.63 4.02 1.02
C PHE A 152 7.90 4.89 0.88
N LEU A 153 8.79 4.95 1.90
CA LEU A 153 9.93 5.89 1.95
C LEU A 153 11.31 5.25 2.20
N ARG A 154 11.53 3.97 1.86
CA ARG A 154 12.90 3.45 1.66
C ARG A 154 13.16 3.11 0.19
N ALA A 155 12.83 4.07 -0.67
CA ALA A 155 13.26 4.13 -2.04
C ALA A 155 14.14 5.38 -2.18
N ASP A 156 15.37 5.28 -1.66
CA ASP A 156 16.55 6.04 -2.09
C ASP A 156 17.70 5.02 -2.17
#